data_AF-A0A0P9MDL4-F1
#
_entry.id   AF-A0A0P9MDL4-F1
#
_cell.length_a   1.000
_cell.length_b   1.000
_cell.length_c   1.000
_cell.angle_alpha   90.00
_cell.angle_beta   90.00
_cell.angle_gamma   90.00
#
_symmetry.space_group_name_H-M   'P 1'
#
loop_
_entity.id
_entity.type
_entity.pdbx_description
1 polymer ?
#
loop_
_entity_poly.entity_id
_entity_poly.type
_entity_poly.pdbx_seq_one_letter_code
_entity_poly.pdbx_strand_id
1 'polypeptide(L)' 'MALNKSTQELKKHLKGTATNLESTAEEILKLASQMKDVDVTAILQMVNRLYSDADQLKAYADEVRAKRIVRAKPLNI' A
#
# COMPACT_ATOMS: atom_id res chain seq x y z
N MET A 1 -4.51 -2.49 -26.51
CA MET A 1 -4.60 -3.94 -26.16
C MET A 1 -5.13 -4.09 -24.74
N ALA A 2 -6.19 -4.89 -24.55
CA ALA A 2 -6.71 -5.19 -23.22
C ALA A 2 -5.67 -5.90 -22.33
N LEU A 3 -5.76 -5.73 -21.01
CA LEU A 3 -5.06 -6.57 -20.04
C LEU A 3 -5.70 -7.96 -20.05
N ASN A 4 -4.88 -9.02 -19.91
CA ASN A 4 -5.45 -10.36 -19.68
C ASN A 4 -6.07 -10.43 -18.28
N LYS A 5 -6.96 -11.41 -18.06
CA LYS A 5 -7.73 -11.57 -16.82
C LYS A 5 -6.83 -11.59 -15.57
N SER A 6 -5.72 -12.33 -15.62
CA SER A 6 -4.77 -12.43 -14.50
C SER A 6 -4.13 -11.08 -14.15
N THR A 7 -3.77 -10.27 -15.15
CA THR A 7 -3.21 -8.92 -14.93
C THR A 7 -4.26 -7.96 -14.36
N GLN A 8 -5.54 -8.10 -14.75
CA GLN A 8 -6.63 -7.32 -14.17
C GLN A 8 -6.89 -7.68 -12.71
N GLU A 9 -6.88 -8.96 -12.37
CA GLU A 9 -7.04 -9.44 -10.99
C GLU A 9 -5.88 -8.98 -10.11
N LEU A 10 -4.63 -9.08 -10.60
CA LEU A 10 -3.46 -8.57 -9.87
C LEU A 10 -3.58 -7.06 -9.60
N LYS A 11 -3.96 -6.26 -10.60
CA LYS A 11 -4.18 -4.82 -10.44
C LYS A 11 -5.25 -4.54 -9.37
N LYS A 12 -6.36 -5.28 -9.40
CA LYS A 12 -7.44 -5.15 -8.42
C LYS A 12 -6.96 -5.51 -7.02
N HIS A 13 -6.21 -6.59 -6.87
CA HIS A 13 -5.65 -7.01 -5.59
C HIS A 13 -4.69 -5.95 -5.03
N LEU A 14 -3.75 -5.44 -5.84
CA LEU A 14 -2.81 -4.39 -5.42
C LEU A 14 -3.54 -3.14 -4.91
N LYS A 15 -4.56 -2.67 -5.65
CA LYS A 15 -5.37 -1.52 -5.22
C LYS A 15 -6.17 -1.83 -3.95
N GLY A 16 -6.77 -3.01 -3.86
CA GLY A 16 -7.49 -3.44 -2.67
C GLY A 16 -6.61 -3.50 -1.42
N THR A 17 -5.40 -4.06 -1.55
CA THR A 17 -4.44 -4.09 -0.45
C THR A 17 -3.99 -2.68 -0.05
N ALA A 18 -3.74 -1.78 -1.02
CA ALA A 18 -3.44 -0.38 -0.72
C ALA A 18 -4.56 0.30 0.08
N THR A 19 -5.81 0.16 -0.35
CA THR A 19 -6.97 0.70 0.37
C THR A 19 -7.10 0.11 1.78
N ASN A 20 -6.88 -1.19 1.95
CA ASN A 20 -6.91 -1.81 3.28
C ASN A 20 -5.83 -1.23 4.20
N LEU A 21 -4.61 -0.96 3.69
CA LEU A 21 -3.54 -0.33 4.48
C LEU A 21 -3.92 1.10 4.89
N GLU A 22 -4.53 1.87 3.99
CA GLU A 22 -5.02 3.22 4.29
C GLU A 22 -6.11 3.20 5.38
N SER A 23 -7.11 2.34 5.24
CA SER A 23 -8.17 2.19 6.26
C SER A 23 -7.60 1.73 7.61
N THR A 24 -6.66 0.77 7.59
CA THR A 24 -5.98 0.32 8.81
C THR A 24 -5.22 1.46 9.50
N ALA A 25 -4.54 2.30 8.72
CA ALA A 25 -3.83 3.47 9.23
C ALA A 25 -4.78 4.49 9.89
N GLU A 26 -5.94 4.75 9.26
CA GLU A 26 -6.99 5.60 9.83
C GLU A 26 -7.57 5.02 11.13
N GLU A 27 -7.81 3.70 11.18
CA GLU A 27 -8.28 3.02 12.39
C GLU A 27 -7.27 3.08 13.53
N ILE A 28 -5.98 2.90 13.25
CA ILE A 28 -4.90 3.04 14.24
C ILE A 28 -4.89 4.45 14.83
N LEU A 29 -4.95 5.49 13.99
CA LEU A 29 -5.00 6.88 14.45
C LEU A 29 -6.22 7.14 15.33
N LYS A 30 -7.39 6.61 14.93
CA LYS A 30 -8.63 6.74 15.70
C LYS A 30 -8.50 6.08 17.07
N LEU A 31 -8.00 4.85 17.14
CA LEU A 31 -7.79 4.15 18.41
C LEU A 31 -6.76 4.87 19.29
N ALA A 32 -5.64 5.31 18.70
CA ALA A 32 -4.60 6.04 19.40
C ALA A 32 -5.12 7.35 20.02
N SER A 33 -6.02 8.06 19.33
CA SER A 33 -6.64 9.30 19.83
C SER A 33 -7.48 9.12 21.10
N GLN A 34 -7.88 7.87 21.41
CA GLN A 34 -8.70 7.54 22.57
C GLN A 34 -7.86 7.06 23.76
N MET A 35 -6.55 6.84 23.59
CA MET A 35 -5.65 6.32 24.62
C MET A 35 -4.98 7.47 25.38
N LYS A 36 -4.84 7.30 26.70
CA LYS A 36 -3.95 8.14 27.53
C LYS A 36 -2.58 7.46 27.60
N ASP A 37 -1.51 8.25 27.59
CA ASP A 37 -0.11 7.77 27.68
C ASP A 37 0.36 6.89 26.51
N VAL A 38 -0.11 7.17 25.28
CA VAL A 38 0.42 6.55 24.06
C VAL A 38 1.57 7.37 23.48
N ASP A 39 2.62 6.70 22.99
CA ASP A 39 3.67 7.36 22.21
C ASP A 39 3.14 7.73 20.83
N VAL A 40 2.62 8.96 20.72
CA VAL A 40 2.07 9.51 19.47
C VAL A 40 3.11 9.53 18.35
N THR A 41 4.39 9.69 18.68
CA THR A 41 5.45 9.73 17.66
C THR A 41 5.63 8.37 17.03
N ALA A 42 5.68 7.31 17.84
CA ALA A 42 5.76 5.93 17.34
C ALA A 42 4.52 5.54 16.50
N ILE A 43 3.33 5.95 16.93
CA ILE A 43 2.08 5.74 16.18
C ILE A 43 2.16 6.42 14.81
N LEU A 44 2.54 7.70 14.77
CA LEU A 44 2.64 8.46 13.52
C LEU A 44 3.68 7.87 12.56
N GLN A 45 4.81 7.39 13.06
CA GLN A 45 5.81 6.70 12.24
C GLN A 45 5.25 5.42 11.62
N MET A 46 4.52 4.62 12.40
CA MET A 46 3.88 3.39 11.93
C MET A 46 2.82 3.68 10.86
N VAL A 47 1.96 4.67 11.11
CA VAL A 47 0.93 5.14 10.17
C VAL A 47 1.54 5.67 8.87
N ASN A 48 2.62 6.45 8.96
CA ASN A 48 3.32 6.97 7.79
C ASN A 48 3.90 5.84 6.93
N ARG A 49 4.41 4.77 7.56
CA ARG A 49 4.86 3.57 6.83
C ARG A 49 3.72 2.89 6.09
N LEU A 50 2.54 2.75 6.71
CA LEU A 50 1.35 2.17 6.06
C LEU A 50 0.92 2.97 4.82
N TYR A 51 0.91 4.31 4.92
CA TYR A 51 0.61 5.16 3.77
C TYR A 51 1.67 5.06 2.67
N SER A 52 2.95 4.99 3.03
CA SER A 52 4.03 4.78 2.06
C SER A 52 3.91 3.44 1.34
N ASP A 53 3.58 2.37 2.05
CA ASP A 53 3.38 1.04 1.47
C ASP A 53 2.13 1.02 0.56
N ALA A 54 1.06 1.71 0.95
CA ALA A 54 -0.15 1.86 0.14
C ALA A 54 0.11 2.63 -1.17
N ASP A 55 0.85 3.74 -1.11
CA ASP A 55 1.25 4.51 -2.29
C ASP A 55 2.09 3.65 -3.25
N GLN A 56 3.05 2.90 -2.70
CA GLN A 56 3.87 1.98 -3.47
C GLN A 56 3.03 0.90 -4.18
N LEU A 57 2.03 0.33 -3.50
CA LEU A 57 1.12 -0.65 -4.10
C LEU A 57 0.24 -0.03 -5.21
N LYS A 58 -0.18 1.22 -5.05
CA LYS A 58 -0.89 1.96 -6.10
C LYS A 58 0.00 2.18 -7.32
N ALA A 59 1.26 2.56 -7.12
CA ALA A 59 2.25 2.68 -8.20
C ALA A 59 2.44 1.35 -8.94
N TYR A 60 2.54 0.22 -8.24
CA TYR A 60 2.61 -1.10 -8.89
C TYR A 60 1.36 -1.42 -9.70
N ALA A 61 0.17 -1.07 -9.21
CA ALA A 61 -1.06 -1.28 -9.95
C ALA A 61 -1.08 -0.49 -11.27
N ASP A 62 -0.49 0.71 -11.28
CA ASP A 62 -0.35 1.53 -12.48
C ASP A 62 0.73 1.00 -13.43
N GLU A 63 1.86 0.47 -12.93
CA GLU A 63 2.87 -0.25 -13.73
C GLU A 63 2.26 -1.48 -14.43
N VAL A 64 1.49 -2.27 -13.68
CA VAL A 64 0.75 -3.45 -14.18
C VAL A 64 -0.24 -3.04 -15.26
N ARG A 65 -0.95 -1.91 -15.09
CA ARG A 65 -1.83 -1.34 -16.12
C ARG A 65 -1.04 -0.92 -17.37
N ALA A 66 0.14 -0.33 -17.18
CA ALA A 66 0.99 0.15 -18.27
C ALA A 66 1.71 -0.98 -19.03
N LYS A 67 1.61 -2.25 -18.58
CA LYS A 67 2.40 -3.40 -19.06
C LYS A 67 3.91 -3.12 -19.01
N ARG A 68 4.34 -2.20 -18.14
CA ARG A 68 5.72 -1.78 -17.96
C ARG A 68 6.13 -2.23 -16.56
N ILE A 69 6.42 -3.52 -16.41
CA ILE A 69 7.03 -4.03 -15.18
C ILE A 69 8.52 -3.67 -15.25
N VAL A 70 8.86 -2.48 -14.76
CA VAL A 70 10.23 -1.93 -14.87
C VAL A 70 11.17 -2.52 -13.81
N ARG A 71 10.60 -3.16 -12.78
CA ARG A 71 11.31 -3.66 -11.60
C ARG A 71 11.88 -5.08 -11.71
N ALA A 72 11.94 -5.67 -12.91
CA ALA A 72 12.68 -6.91 -13.14
C ALA A 72 14.21 -6.68 -13.15
N LYS A 73 14.76 -6.08 -12.09
CA LYS A 73 16.19 -6.19 -11.79
C LYS A 73 16.30 -7.03 -10.51
N PRO A 74 16.79 -8.28 -10.60
CA PRO A 74 17.02 -9.06 -9.41
C PRO A 74 18.00 -8.30 -8.51
N LEU A 75 17.64 -8.19 -7.23
CA LEU A 75 18.63 -7.94 -6.18
C LEU A 75 19.56 -9.15 -6.21
N ASN A 76 20.72 -8.97 -6.82
CA ASN A 76 21.81 -9.92 -6.78
C ASN A 76 22.34 -9.89 -5.33
N ILE A 77 21.82 -10.80 -4.50
CA ILE A 77 22.43 -11.19 -3.23
C ILE A 77 23.73 -11.95 -3.49
#